data_AF-A0A2Z5A262-F1
#
_entry.id   AF-A0A2Z5A262-F1
#
_cell.length_a   1.000
_cell.length_b   1.000
_cell.length_c   1.000
_cell.angle_alpha   90.00
_cell.angle_beta   90.00
_cell.angle_gamma   90.00
#
_symmetry.space_group_name_H-M   'P 1'
#
loop_
_entity.id
_entity.type
_entity.pdbx_description
1 polymer ?
#
loop_
_entity_poly.entity_id
_entity_poly.type
_entity_poly.pdbx_seq_one_letter_code
_entity_poly.pdbx_strand_id
1 'polypeptide(L)' 'MMMRKSYSSEFKLKAASMVLDEDQPIPEICASLDIGPTALRRWVEQVRKERAGSTLVGTKAITADQKQIQELKALLR' A
#
# COMPACT_ATOMS: atom_id res chain seq x y z
N MET A 1 14.53 -17.45 12.95
CA MET A 1 13.27 -16.67 13.03
C MET A 1 13.34 -15.58 11.97
N MET A 2 12.57 -15.66 10.88
CA MET A 2 12.62 -14.64 9.82
C MET A 2 11.80 -13.43 10.29
N MET A 3 12.48 -12.34 10.67
CA MET A 3 11.82 -11.10 11.05
C MET A 3 11.10 -10.53 9.83
N ARG A 4 9.77 -10.43 9.90
CA ARG A 4 9.00 -9.77 8.84
C ARG A 4 9.35 -8.28 8.84
N LYS A 5 9.96 -7.80 7.76
CA LYS A 5 10.10 -6.37 7.49
C LYS A 5 8.71 -5.73 7.52
N SER A 6 8.52 -4.78 8.43
CA SER A 6 7.28 -4.03 8.58
C SER A 6 7.48 -2.66 7.96
N TYR A 7 6.65 -2.32 6.99
CA TYR A 7 6.72 -1.05 6.27
C TYR A 7 5.58 -0.13 6.71
N SER A 8 5.85 1.16 6.87
CA SER A 8 4.84 2.18 7.15
C SER A 8 3.88 2.34 5.97
N SER A 9 2.65 2.80 6.23
CA SER A 9 1.66 3.05 5.16
C SER A 9 2.18 4.08 4.15
N GLU A 10 2.86 5.13 4.61
CA GLU A 10 3.46 6.16 3.75
C GLU A 10 4.51 5.57 2.81
N PHE A 11 5.36 4.67 3.31
CA PHE A 11 6.37 4.00 2.49
C PHE A 11 5.72 3.13 1.41
N LYS A 12 4.68 2.36 1.76
CA LYS A 12 3.93 1.54 0.82
C LYS A 12 3.23 2.39 -0.24
N LEU A 13 2.67 3.53 0.17
CA LEU A 13 1.99 4.46 -0.74
C LEU A 13 2.99 5.05 -1.74
N LYS A 14 4.15 5.53 -1.26
CA LYS A 14 5.21 6.06 -2.13
C LYS A 14 5.67 5.01 -3.14
N ALA A 15 5.95 3.79 -2.68
CA ALA A 15 6.38 2.68 -3.56
C ALA A 15 5.33 2.32 -4.61
N ALA A 16 4.04 2.31 -4.24
CA ALA A 16 2.96 2.08 -5.17
C ALA A 16 2.75 3.26 -6.15
N SER A 17 2.93 4.51 -5.70
CA SER A 17 2.86 5.70 -6.55
C SER A 17 3.94 5.70 -7.63
N MET A 18 5.18 5.30 -7.31
CA MET A 18 6.25 5.20 -8.32
C MET A 18 5.85 4.24 -9.47
N VAL A 19 5.13 3.16 -9.19
CA VAL A 19 4.62 2.25 -10.22
C VAL A 19 3.40 2.84 -10.96
N LEU A 20 2.46 3.45 -10.23
CA LEU A 20 1.17 3.86 -10.80
C LEU A 20 1.20 5.20 -11.50
N ASP A 21 2.00 6.13 -11.01
CA ASP A 21 2.05 7.53 -11.45
C ASP A 21 3.31 7.83 -12.26
N GLU A 22 4.45 7.21 -11.92
CA GLU A 22 5.75 7.40 -12.60
C GLU A 22 6.09 6.27 -13.59
N ASP A 23 5.19 5.29 -13.76
CA ASP A 23 5.33 4.09 -14.62
C ASP A 23 6.64 3.32 -14.40
N GLN A 24 7.26 3.44 -13.23
CA GLN A 24 8.52 2.78 -12.95
C GLN A 24 8.32 1.25 -12.85
N PRO A 25 9.26 0.47 -13.40
CA PRO A 25 9.15 -0.98 -13.38
C PRO A 25 9.33 -1.51 -11.94
N ILE A 26 8.40 -2.36 -11.51
CA ILE A 26 8.45 -3.09 -10.22
C ILE A 26 9.84 -3.64 -9.87
N PRO A 27 10.57 -4.34 -10.78
CA PRO A 27 11.90 -4.88 -10.43
C PRO A 27 12.93 -3.80 -10.07
N GLU A 28 12.87 -2.61 -10.67
CA GLU A 28 13.78 -1.51 -10.38
C GLU A 28 13.51 -0.91 -9.00
N ILE A 29 12.23 -0.67 -8.68
CA ILE A 29 11.82 -0.18 -7.36
C ILE A 29 12.15 -1.21 -6.27
N CYS A 30 11.93 -2.50 -6.54
CA CYS A 30 12.29 -3.58 -5.64
C CYS A 30 13.79 -3.61 -5.32
N ALA A 31 14.63 -3.41 -6.33
CA ALA A 31 16.08 -3.35 -6.15
C ALA A 31 16.52 -2.07 -5.40
N SER A 32 15.91 -0.92 -5.72
CA SER A 32 16.25 0.37 -5.11
C SER A 32 15.83 0.46 -3.64
N LEU A 33 14.65 -0.06 -3.29
CA LEU A 33 14.05 0.06 -1.97
C LEU A 33 14.17 -1.22 -1.11
N ASP A 34 14.85 -2.25 -1.63
CA ASP A 34 15.02 -3.55 -0.97
C ASP A 34 13.66 -4.15 -0.53
N ILE A 35 12.70 -4.14 -1.47
CA ILE A 35 11.33 -4.66 -1.28
C ILE A 35 11.17 -5.96 -2.07
N GLY A 36 10.52 -6.95 -1.46
CA GLY A 36 10.16 -8.17 -2.19
C GLY A 36 9.12 -7.89 -3.30
N PRO A 37 9.28 -8.43 -4.52
CA PRO A 37 8.39 -8.16 -5.66
C PRO A 37 6.91 -8.49 -5.39
N THR A 38 6.66 -9.57 -4.65
CA THR A 38 5.31 -9.96 -4.23
C THR A 38 4.66 -8.94 -3.29
N ALA A 39 5.45 -8.30 -2.43
CA ALA A 39 4.94 -7.27 -1.52
C ALA A 39 4.56 -6.00 -2.28
N LEU A 40 5.45 -5.53 -3.17
CA LEU A 40 5.19 -4.34 -3.97
C LEU A 40 3.95 -4.51 -4.86
N ARG A 41 3.82 -5.66 -5.54
CA ARG A 41 2.64 -5.95 -6.38
C ARG A 41 1.34 -5.89 -5.59
N ARG A 42 1.31 -6.45 -4.38
CA ARG A 42 0.13 -6.38 -3.48
C ARG A 42 -0.20 -4.95 -3.08
N TRP A 43 0.81 -4.12 -2.79
CA TRP A 43 0.58 -2.73 -2.43
C TRP A 43 0.05 -1.92 -3.60
N VAL A 44 0.58 -2.13 -4.81
CA VAL A 44 0.09 -1.49 -6.04
C VAL A 44 -1.38 -1.85 -6.29
N GLU A 45 -1.73 -3.13 -6.21
CA GLU A 45 -3.13 -3.57 -6.35
C GLU A 45 -4.04 -2.98 -5.28
N GLN A 46 -3.57 -2.91 -4.04
CA GLN A 46 -4.32 -2.31 -2.93
C GLN A 46 -4.54 -0.81 -3.15
N VAL A 47 -3.49 -0.04 -3.46
CA VAL A 47 -3.60 1.40 -3.71
C VAL A 47 -4.50 1.67 -4.92
N ARG A 48 -4.42 0.86 -5.97
CA ARG A 48 -5.32 0.97 -7.12
C ARG A 48 -6.79 0.77 -6.74
N LYS A 49 -7.09 -0.23 -5.90
CA LYS A 49 -8.46 -0.48 -5.39
C LYS A 49 -8.94 0.65 -4.47
N GLU A 50 -8.07 1.12 -3.58
CA GLU A 50 -8.33 2.23 -2.68
C GLU A 50 -8.65 3.53 -3.46
N ARG A 51 -7.86 3.85 -4.50
CA ARG A 51 -8.12 4.98 -5.42
C ARG A 51 -9.42 4.82 -6.21
N ALA A 52 -9.83 3.59 -6.49
CA ALA A 52 -11.12 3.28 -7.12
C ALA A 52 -12.30 3.28 -6.12
N GLY A 53 -12.10 3.69 -4.86
CA GLY A 53 -13.14 3.76 -3.83
C GLY A 53 -13.49 2.41 -3.19
N SER A 54 -12.76 1.34 -3.49
CA SER A 54 -12.94 0.04 -2.83
C SER A 54 -12.27 0.04 -1.46
N THR A 55 -13.08 0.11 -0.41
CA THR A 55 -12.61 -0.05 0.98
C THR A 55 -12.25 -1.53 1.21
N LEU A 56 -10.97 -1.85 1.43
CA LEU A 56 -10.59 -3.19 1.86
C LEU A 56 -10.98 -3.39 3.32
N VAL A 57 -11.97 -4.25 3.57
CA VAL A 57 -12.37 -4.66 4.93
C VAL A 57 -11.28 -5.59 5.50
N GLY A 58 -10.78 -5.27 6.69
CA GLY A 58 -9.82 -6.12 7.43
C GLY A 58 -8.34 -5.90 7.14
N THR A 59 -7.97 -5.00 6.21
CA THR A 59 -6.57 -4.64 5.94
C THR A 59 -6.33 -3.18 6.32
N LYS A 60 -5.22 -2.85 6.99
CA LYS A 60 -4.86 -1.45 7.24
C LYS A 60 -4.72 -0.69 5.91
N ALA A 61 -5.44 0.41 5.79
CA ALA A 61 -5.37 1.27 4.61
C ALA A 61 -3.95 1.77 4.34
N ILE A 62 -3.58 1.85 3.06
CA ILE A 62 -2.30 2.43 2.61
C ILE A 62 -2.47 3.94 2.39
N THR A 63 -3.58 4.36 1.77
CA THR A 63 -3.93 5.76 1.54
C THR A 63 -4.53 6.42 2.79
N ALA A 64 -4.22 7.70 2.98
CA ALA A 64 -4.71 8.49 4.12
C ALA A 64 -6.24 8.61 4.12
N ASP A 65 -6.85 8.79 2.94
CA ASP A 65 -8.30 8.85 2.76
C ASP A 65 -9.00 7.58 3.28
N GLN A 66 -8.50 6.41 2.86
CA GLN A 66 -9.05 5.12 3.30
C GLN A 66 -8.76 4.84 4.78
N LYS A 67 -7.65 5.36 5.32
CA LYS A 67 -7.35 5.28 6.76
C LYS A 67 -8.38 6.07 7.56
N GLN A 68 -8.74 7.27 7.10
CA GLN A 68 -9.77 8.10 7.72
C GLN A 68 -11.15 7.44 7.65
N ILE A 69 -11.50 6.82 6.51
CA ILE A 69 -12.74 6.05 6.38
C ILE A 69 -12.79 4.87 7.37
N GLN A 70 -11.68 4.15 7.59
CA GLN A 70 -11.64 3.07 8.57
C GLN A 70 -11.77 3.57 10.01
N GLU A 71 -11.11 4.67 10.35
CA GLU A 71 -11.17 5.26 11.69
C GLU A 71 -12.58 5.77 12.01
N LEU A 72 -13.21 6.47 11.06
CA LEU A 72 -14.60 6.92 11.17
C LEU A 72 -15.57 5.74 11.29
N LYS A 73 -15.40 4.67 10.50
CA LYS A 73 -16.20 3.45 10.62
C LYS A 73 -16.00 2.72 11.95
N ALA A 74 -14.81 2.80 12.56
CA ALA A 74 -14.54 2.19 13.84
C ALA A 74 -15.18 2.94 15.01
N LEU A 75 -15.30 4.28 14.91
CA LEU A 75 -15.99 5.11 15.90
C LEU A 75 -17.51 4.93 15.90
N LEU A 76 -18.08 4.45 14.78
CA LEU A 76 -19.51 4.17 14.63
C LEU A 76 -19.92 2.77 15.09
N ARG A 77 -19.02 2.03 15.74
CA ARG A 77 -19.23 0.67 16.23
C ARG A 77 -19.43 0.64 17.74
#